data_AF-A0A965A243-F1
#
_entry.id   AF-A0A965A243-F1
#
_cell.length_a   1.000
_cell.length_b   1.000
_cell.length_c   1.000
_cell.angle_alpha   90.00
_cell.angle_beta   90.00
_cell.angle_gamma   90.00
#
_symmetry.space_group_name_H-M   'P 1'
#
loop_
_entity.id
_entity.type
_entity.pdbx_description
1 polymer ?
#
loop_
_entity_poly.entity_id
_entity_poly.type
_entity_poly.pdbx_seq_one_letter_code
_entity_poly.pdbx_strand_id
1 'polypeptide(L)'
;MLFYKFAALADPEAIRLWQRALCERFNLNGRIIISKHGINGTVGGSMTSVKKYVRATKEFAPFKEIDFKWSEGKGDEFPRLEIRVRDEIVTFGRPEEIVVDANG
;
A
#
# COMPACT_ATOMS: atom_id res chain seq x y z
N MET A 1 -6.04 4.26 -7.41
CA MET A 1 -6.18 2.86 -6.97
C MET A 1 -5.73 2.76 -5.52
N LEU A 2 -6.54 2.14 -4.67
CA LEU A 2 -6.27 1.89 -3.25
C LEU A 2 -6.09 0.39 -3.00
N PHE A 3 -5.20 -0.01 -2.11
CA PHE A 3 -4.99 -1.40 -1.71
C PHE A 3 -4.37 -1.53 -0.33
N TYR A 4 -4.63 -2.66 0.32
CA TYR A 4 -3.86 -3.09 1.48
C TYR A 4 -3.85 -4.62 1.57
N LYS A 5 -2.83 -5.18 2.21
CA LYS A 5 -2.76 -6.61 2.54
C LYS A 5 -1.95 -6.79 3.81
N PHE A 6 -2.53 -7.48 4.79
CA PHE A 6 -1.77 -8.03 5.90
C PHE A 6 -1.02 -9.28 5.43
N ALA A 7 0.29 -9.28 5.64
CA ALA A 7 1.19 -10.36 5.31
C ALA A 7 2.48 -10.21 6.13
N ALA A 8 3.01 -11.31 6.68
CA ALA A 8 4.31 -11.27 7.33
C ALA A 8 5.41 -11.03 6.27
N LEU A 9 6.11 -9.90 6.37
CA LEU A 9 7.18 -9.52 5.46
C LEU A 9 8.52 -9.59 6.22
N ALA A 10 9.41 -10.47 5.76
CA ALA A 10 10.72 -10.68 6.39
C ALA A 10 11.63 -9.45 6.26
N ASP A 11 11.55 -8.75 5.11
CA ASP A 11 12.34 -7.55 4.84
C ASP A 11 11.47 -6.44 4.24
N PRO A 12 10.88 -5.56 5.08
CA PRO A 12 10.11 -4.41 4.63
C PRO A 12 10.89 -3.44 3.72
N GLU A 13 12.21 -3.32 3.89
CA GLU A 13 13.04 -2.43 3.08
C GLU A 13 13.22 -2.98 1.65
N ALA A 14 13.43 -4.29 1.51
CA ALA A 14 13.44 -4.94 0.20
C ALA A 14 12.11 -4.74 -0.53
N ILE A 15 10.98 -4.88 0.18
CA ILE A 15 9.65 -4.61 -0.40
C ILE A 15 9.51 -3.13 -0.77
N ARG A 16 10.05 -2.20 0.03
CA ARG A 16 10.03 -0.76 -0.28
C ARG A 16 10.77 -0.45 -1.58
N LEU A 17 11.96 -1.02 -1.75
CA LEU A 17 12.75 -0.87 -2.98
C LEU A 17 12.05 -1.47 -4.19
N TRP A 18 11.46 -2.66 -4.02
CA TRP A 18 10.72 -3.33 -5.09
C TRP A 18 9.49 -2.52 -5.53
N GLN A 19 8.67 -2.07 -4.58
CA GLN A 19 7.48 -1.26 -4.88
C GLN A 19 7.86 0.07 -5.54
N ARG A 20 8.98 0.70 -5.11
CA ARG A 20 9.54 1.89 -5.77
C ARG A 20 9.86 1.63 -7.23
N ALA A 21 10.60 0.56 -7.51
CA ALA A 21 11.00 0.20 -8.86
C ALA A 21 9.76 -0.06 -9.76
N LEU A 22 8.73 -0.72 -9.23
CA LEU A 22 7.48 -0.94 -9.99
C LEU A 22 6.74 0.36 -10.28
N CYS A 23 6.60 1.24 -9.28
CA CYS A 23 5.92 2.52 -9.47
C CYS A 23 6.67 3.40 -10.48
N GLU A 24 7.99 3.51 -10.37
CA GLU A 24 8.82 4.28 -11.31
C GLU A 24 8.74 3.69 -12.73
N ARG A 25 8.86 2.36 -12.87
CA ARG A 25 8.76 1.67 -14.16
C ARG A 25 7.44 1.90 -14.88
N PHE A 26 6.34 2.00 -14.13
CA PHE A 26 5.00 2.20 -14.69
C PHE A 26 4.51 3.65 -14.66
N ASN A 27 5.37 4.59 -14.27
CA ASN A 27 5.05 6.01 -14.13
C ASN A 27 3.83 6.25 -13.22
N LEU A 28 3.89 5.68 -12.02
CA LEU A 28 2.87 5.81 -10.99
C LEU A 28 3.36 6.72 -9.86
N ASN A 29 2.50 7.64 -9.44
CA ASN A 29 2.68 8.43 -8.22
C ASN A 29 1.70 7.98 -7.14
N GLY A 30 1.97 8.34 -5.89
CA GLY A 30 1.13 7.93 -4.78
C GLY A 30 1.86 7.80 -3.46
N ARG A 31 1.20 7.14 -2.52
CA ARG A 31 1.73 6.85 -1.19
C ARG A 31 1.63 5.37 -0.93
N ILE A 32 2.71 4.76 -0.44
CA ILE A 32 2.73 3.37 0.01
C ILE A 32 3.43 3.30 1.38
N ILE A 33 2.79 2.63 2.32
CA ILE A 33 3.33 2.28 3.62
C ILE A 33 3.56 0.77 3.65
N ILE A 34 4.75 0.38 4.09
CA ILE A 34 5.14 -1.01 4.25
C ILE A 34 5.54 -1.21 5.70
N SER A 35 5.17 -2.34 6.27
CA SER A 35 5.67 -2.77 7.58
C SER A 35 5.96 -4.26 7.55
N LYS A 36 6.52 -4.79 8.65
CA LYS A 36 6.65 -6.24 8.85
C LYS A 36 5.30 -6.98 8.79
N HIS A 37 4.19 -6.26 8.91
CA HIS A 37 2.82 -6.80 8.92
C HIS A 37 2.10 -6.66 7.57
N GLY A 38 2.69 -6.00 6.57
CA GLY A 38 2.12 -5.96 5.23
C GLY A 38 2.36 -4.67 4.47
N ILE A 39 1.39 -4.31 3.63
CA ILE A 39 1.43 -3.16 2.74
C ILE A 39 0.08 -2.43 2.70
N ASN A 40 0.10 -1.11 2.62
CA ASN A 40 -1.05 -0.25 2.38
C ASN A 40 -0.64 0.85 1.40
N GLY A 41 -1.42 1.11 0.37
CA GLY A 41 -1.08 2.16 -0.57
C GLY A 41 -2.23 2.68 -1.40
N THR A 42 -2.02 3.92 -1.86
CA THR A 42 -2.83 4.57 -2.87
C THR A 42 -1.90 5.05 -3.97
N VAL A 43 -2.09 4.56 -5.19
CA VAL A 43 -1.32 4.98 -6.37
C VAL A 43 -2.24 5.41 -7.51
N GLY A 44 -1.80 6.40 -8.27
CA GLY A 44 -2.48 6.97 -9.42
C GLY A 44 -1.61 6.97 -10.66
N GLY A 45 -2.25 6.93 -11.83
CA GLY A 45 -1.62 6.89 -13.14
C GLY A 45 -2.59 6.38 -14.20
N SER A 46 -2.11 6.14 -15.41
CA SER A 46 -2.96 5.60 -16.48
C SER A 46 -3.54 4.23 -16.12
N MET A 47 -4.74 3.91 -16.59
CA MET A 47 -5.37 2.60 -16.37
C MET A 47 -4.45 1.45 -16.80
N THR A 48 -3.73 1.61 -17.90
CA THR A 48 -2.75 0.63 -18.40
C THR A 48 -1.59 0.44 -17.42
N SER A 49 -1.03 1.53 -16.89
CA SER A 49 0.06 1.49 -15.91
C SER A 49 -0.37 0.79 -14.63
N VAL A 50 -1.55 1.15 -14.12
CA VAL A 50 -2.07 0.58 -12.86
C VAL A 50 -2.35 -0.92 -13.03
N LYS A 51 -2.92 -1.37 -14.16
CA LYS A 51 -3.10 -2.81 -14.44
C LYS A 51 -1.77 -3.59 -14.49
N LYS A 52 -0.72 -3.01 -15.08
CA LYS A 52 0.63 -3.62 -15.11
C LYS A 52 1.22 -3.74 -13.70
N TYR A 53 1.08 -2.70 -12.89
CA TYR A 53 1.49 -2.72 -11.49
C TYR A 53 0.75 -3.80 -10.70
N VAL A 54 -0.58 -3.89 -10.82
CA VAL A 54 -1.39 -4.92 -10.15
C VAL A 54 -0.90 -6.33 -10.47
N ARG A 55 -0.63 -6.61 -11.76
CA ARG A 55 -0.12 -7.91 -12.19
C ARG A 55 1.24 -8.22 -11.55
N ALA A 56 2.19 -7.29 -11.64
CA ALA A 56 3.53 -7.46 -11.08
C ALA A 56 3.51 -7.63 -9.55
N THR A 57 2.70 -6.83 -8.84
CA THR A 57 2.58 -6.94 -7.38
C THR A 57 2.00 -8.29 -6.95
N LYS A 58 1.08 -8.87 -7.73
CA LYS A 58 0.49 -10.20 -7.45
C LYS A 58 1.42 -11.38 -7.78
N GLU A 59 2.56 -11.16 -8.43
CA GLU A 59 3.57 -12.22 -8.66
C GLU A 59 4.28 -12.62 -7.35
N PHE A 60 4.31 -11.73 -6.36
CA PHE A 60 4.82 -12.04 -5.03
C PHE A 60 3.76 -12.79 -4.21
N ALA A 61 4.08 -14.02 -3.78
CA ALA A 61 3.10 -14.92 -3.15
C ALA A 61 2.34 -14.29 -1.97
N PRO A 62 2.97 -13.54 -1.03
CA PRO A 62 2.24 -12.83 0.03
C PRO A 62 1.22 -11.80 -0.43
N PHE A 63 1.37 -11.27 -1.65
CA PHE A 63 0.49 -10.25 -2.24
C PHE A 63 -0.45 -10.79 -3.33
N LYS A 64 -0.42 -12.10 -3.63
CA LYS A 64 -1.24 -12.73 -4.67
C LYS A 64 -2.74 -12.39 -4.54
N GLU A 65 -3.23 -12.36 -3.30
CA GLU A 65 -4.63 -12.13 -2.96
C GLU A 65 -4.91 -10.72 -2.43
N ILE A 66 -4.09 -9.75 -2.81
CA ILE A 66 -4.41 -8.36 -2.50
C ILE A 66 -5.64 -7.90 -3.30
N ASP A 67 -6.54 -7.23 -2.60
CA ASP A 67 -7.70 -6.57 -3.21
C ASP A 67 -7.31 -5.14 -3.64
N PHE A 68 -7.50 -4.84 -4.92
CA PHE A 68 -7.21 -3.54 -5.50
C PHE A 68 -8.52 -2.84 -5.85
N LYS A 69 -8.78 -1.72 -5.18
CA LYS A 69 -9.96 -0.89 -5.39
C LYS A 69 -9.66 0.21 -6.40
N TRP A 70 -10.46 0.25 -7.45
CA TRP A 70 -10.35 1.21 -8.54
C TRP A 70 -11.23 2.43 -8.24
N SER A 71 -10.78 3.60 -8.66
CA SER A 71 -11.52 4.86 -8.53
C SER A 71 -11.22 5.72 -9.75
N GLU A 72 -12.23 6.44 -10.22
CA GLU A 72 -12.16 7.40 -11.32
C GLU A 72 -11.59 8.73 -10.81
N GLY A 73 -10.31 8.73 -10.45
CA GLY A 73 -9.56 9.94 -10.07
C GLY A 73 -8.63 10.38 -11.21
N LYS A 74 -8.36 11.68 -11.31
CA LYS A 74 -7.27 12.19 -12.15
C LYS A 74 -5.96 11.89 -11.40
N GLY A 75 -4.96 11.33 -12.09
CA GLY A 75 -3.66 10.96 -11.48
C GLY A 75 -2.91 12.14 -10.81
N ASP A 76 -3.37 13.36 -11.06
CA ASP A 76 -2.86 14.62 -10.53
C ASP A 76 -3.06 14.78 -9.00
N GLU A 77 -3.89 13.94 -8.37
CA GLU A 77 -4.06 13.90 -6.90
C GLU A 77 -2.77 13.49 -6.16
N PHE A 78 -1.79 12.93 -6.88
CA PHE A 78 -0.53 12.47 -6.33
C PHE A 78 0.65 13.18 -7.02
N PRO A 79 1.14 14.31 -6.48
CA PRO A 79 2.19 15.09 -7.13
C PRO A 79 3.56 14.38 -7.14
N ARG A 80 3.75 13.36 -6.30
CA ARG A 80 4.99 12.59 -6.21
C ARG A 80 4.74 11.18 -5.67
N LEU A 81 5.70 10.30 -5.90
CA LEU A 81 5.77 8.97 -5.28
C LEU A 81 6.45 9.04 -3.91
N GLU A 82 5.76 8.53 -2.89
CA GLU A 82 6.27 8.45 -1.52
C GLU A 82 6.05 7.04 -0.96
N ILE A 83 7.14 6.33 -0.67
CA ILE A 83 7.08 4.96 -0.13
C ILE A 83 7.92 4.92 1.14
N ARG A 84 7.30 4.55 2.26
CA ARG A 84 7.92 4.54 3.60
C ARG A 84 7.78 3.18 4.26
N VAL A 85 8.81 2.79 5.00
CA VAL A 85 8.69 1.72 6.02
C VAL A 85 8.23 2.35 7.34
N ARG A 86 7.32 1.66 8.01
CA ARG A 86 6.73 1.98 9.31
C ARG A 86 6.56 0.72 10.14
N ASP A 87 6.31 0.88 11.43
CA ASP A 87 6.01 -0.25 12.31
C ASP A 87 4.67 -0.90 11.97
N GLU A 88 3.71 -0.10 11.50
CA GLU A 88 2.36 -0.50 11.12
C GLU A 88 1.95 0.11 9.77
N ILE A 89 1.07 -0.60 9.04
CA ILE A 89 0.54 -0.16 7.74
C ILE A 89 -0.76 0.65 7.85
N VAL A 90 -1.37 0.64 9.02
CA VAL A 90 -2.53 1.45 9.41
C VAL A 90 -2.31 1.80 10.87
N THR A 91 -2.44 3.08 11.21
CA THR A 91 -2.50 3.47 12.61
C THR A 91 -3.92 3.22 13.10
N PHE A 92 -4.06 2.25 14.00
CA PHE A 92 -5.24 2.20 14.86
C PHE A 92 -5.17 3.45 15.72
N GLY A 93 -5.91 4.49 15.34
CA GLY A 93 -5.94 5.74 16.08
C GLY A 93 -6.19 5.46 17.55
N ARG A 94 -5.17 5.72 18.38
CA ARG A 94 -5.14 5.66 19.86
C ARG A 94 -5.11 4.25 20.48
N PRO A 95 -3.93 3.81 20.98
CA PRO A 95 -3.84 2.68 21.91
C PRO A 95 -4.48 2.92 23.29
N GLU A 96 -4.83 4.17 23.64
CA GLU A 96 -5.19 4.56 25.02
C GLU A 96 -6.66 4.99 25.21
N GLU A 97 -7.56 4.72 24.26
CA GLU A 97 -8.96 5.16 24.37
C GLU A 97 -9.96 3.99 24.26
N ILE A 98 -9.61 2.85 24.86
CA ILE A 98 -10.61 1.83 25.22
C ILE A 98 -10.43 1.49 26.70
N VAL A 99 -10.94 2.36 27.56
CA VAL A 99 -11.41 1.92 28.88
C VAL A 99 -12.82 1.39 28.63
N VAL A 100 -12.96 0.06 28.56
CA VAL A 100 -14.27 -0.56 28.68
C VAL A 100 -14.66 -0.42 30.15
N ASP A 101 -15.51 0.55 30.47
CA ASP A 101 -16.24 0.47 31.72
C ASP A 101 -17.41 -0.53 31.56
N ALA A 102 -17.92 -1.04 32.68
CA ALA A 102 -18.88 -2.13 32.70
C ALA A 102 -20.28 -1.78 32.14
N ASN A 103 -20.45 -0.64 31.45
CA ASN A 103 -21.74 -0.21 30.90
C ASN A 103 -21.79 0.02 29.38
N GLY A 104 -20.75 -0.40 28.64
CA GLY A 104 -20.81 -0.55 27.17
C GLY A 104 -20.40 0.68 26.37
#